data_AF-A0A6N9A9L2-F1
#
_entry.id   AF-A0A6N9A9L2-F1
#
_cell.length_a   1.000
_cell.length_b   1.000
_cell.length_c   1.000
_cell.angle_alpha   90.00
_cell.angle_beta   90.00
_cell.angle_gamma   90.00
#
_symmetry.space_group_name_H-M   'P 1'
#
loop_
_entity.id
_entity.type
_entity.pdbx_description
1 polymer ?
#
loop_
_entity_poly.entity_id
_entity_poly.type
_entity_poly.pdbx_seq_one_letter_code
_entity_poly.pdbx_strand_id
1 'polypeptide(L)'
;MECASAIWKKARRGEVWSATPFLDEITRLSSVIRIQPGETLLREATETALRIGHPVYYCLYIACARRTGSVLVTADRKLLEVVSDRVPDVEAIALHDDQAMARVEAAGVWTPVGNIAAARRSRSRCSLRNGIRGNDRLRWM
;
A
#
# COMPACT_ATOMS: atom_id res chain seq x y z
N MET A 1 -0.31 -7.38 -7.55
CA MET A 1 -0.19 -6.82 -8.92
C MET A 1 0.28 -5.36 -8.92
N GLU A 2 -0.25 -4.48 -8.05
CA GLU A 2 0.14 -3.04 -8.06
C GLU A 2 1.63 -2.75 -7.99
N CYS A 3 2.37 -3.43 -7.11
CA CYS A 3 3.80 -3.17 -6.96
C CYS A 3 4.55 -3.40 -8.29
N ALA A 4 4.22 -4.47 -9.00
CA ALA A 4 4.79 -4.76 -10.32
C ALA A 4 4.40 -3.70 -11.37
N SER A 5 3.14 -3.24 -11.37
CA SER A 5 2.67 -2.16 -12.25
C SER A 5 3.42 -0.84 -11.99
N ALA A 6 3.64 -0.50 -10.71
CA ALA A 6 4.40 0.68 -10.32
C ALA A 6 5.86 0.60 -10.78
N ILE A 7 6.52 -0.57 -10.61
CA ILE A 7 7.89 -0.81 -11.08
C ILE A 7 7.96 -0.69 -12.59
N TRP A 8 7.04 -1.32 -13.32
CA TRP A 8 6.97 -1.23 -14.78
C TRP A 8 6.82 0.22 -15.26
N LYS A 9 5.92 0.99 -14.65
CA LYS A 9 5.74 2.43 -14.97
C LYS A 9 7.04 3.22 -14.75
N LYS A 10 7.75 2.96 -13.65
CA LYS A 10 9.03 3.62 -13.34
C LYS A 10 10.14 3.22 -14.31
N ALA A 11 10.24 1.94 -14.67
CA ALA A 11 11.20 1.44 -15.65
C ALA A 11 10.96 2.09 -17.03
N ARG A 12 9.69 2.18 -17.47
CA ARG A 12 9.34 2.86 -18.74
C ARG A 12 9.70 4.34 -18.77
N ARG A 13 9.78 5.00 -17.61
CA ARG A 13 10.19 6.41 -17.50
C ARG A 13 11.70 6.57 -17.28
N GLY A 14 12.48 5.49 -17.30
CA GLY A 14 13.92 5.54 -17.05
C GLY A 14 14.30 5.89 -15.60
N GLU A 15 13.35 5.86 -14.67
CA GLU A 15 13.60 6.11 -13.23
C GLU A 15 14.28 4.92 -12.55
N VAL A 16 14.22 3.74 -13.17
CA VAL A 16 14.75 2.49 -12.66
C VAL A 16 15.61 1.84 -13.74
N TRP A 17 16.89 1.63 -13.41
CA TRP A 17 17.86 0.98 -14.30
C TRP A 17 17.66 -0.53 -14.41
N SER A 18 17.20 -1.17 -13.32
CA SER A 18 16.87 -2.59 -13.30
C SER A 18 15.70 -2.86 -12.34
N ALA A 19 14.74 -3.65 -12.79
CA ALA A 19 13.60 -4.08 -11.98
C ALA A 19 13.96 -5.21 -10.99
N THR A 20 15.08 -5.92 -11.21
CA THR A 20 15.46 -7.14 -10.45
C THR A 20 15.48 -6.91 -8.94
N PRO A 21 16.15 -5.87 -8.39
CA PRO A 21 16.19 -5.66 -6.94
C PRO A 21 14.81 -5.43 -6.32
N PHE A 22 13.86 -4.87 -7.09
CA PHE A 22 12.50 -4.64 -6.62
C PHE A 22 11.66 -5.93 -6.66
N LEU A 23 11.89 -6.80 -7.65
CA LEU A 23 11.24 -8.11 -7.74
C LEU A 23 11.72 -9.05 -6.63
N ASP A 24 13.02 -9.02 -6.32
CA ASP A 24 13.60 -9.75 -5.19
C ASP A 24 12.97 -9.30 -3.87
N GLU A 25 12.79 -7.98 -3.69
CA GLU A 25 12.14 -7.43 -2.50
C GLU A 25 10.65 -7.79 -2.41
N ILE A 26 9.90 -7.77 -3.51
CA ILE A 26 8.50 -8.24 -3.54
C ILE A 26 8.43 -9.72 -3.12
N THR A 27 9.34 -10.54 -3.65
CA THR A 27 9.44 -11.96 -3.30
C THR A 27 9.74 -12.12 -1.82
N ARG A 28 10.67 -11.34 -1.27
CA ARG A 28 10.97 -11.34 0.18
C ARG A 28 9.78 -10.90 1.03
N LEU A 29 9.03 -9.89 0.59
CA LEU A 29 7.83 -9.44 1.31
C LEU A 29 6.73 -10.51 1.30
N SER A 30 6.62 -11.30 0.23
CA SER A 30 5.64 -12.38 0.13
C SER A 30 5.77 -13.45 1.23
N SER A 31 6.95 -13.60 1.84
CA SER A 31 7.15 -14.55 2.95
C SER A 31 6.74 -14.02 4.32
N VAL A 32 6.53 -12.71 4.45
CA VAL A 32 6.19 -12.04 5.73
C VAL A 32 4.78 -11.44 5.73
N ILE A 33 4.07 -11.49 4.59
CA ILE A 33 2.69 -11.03 4.45
C ILE A 33 1.76 -12.20 4.16
N ARG A 34 0.57 -12.17 4.74
CA ARG A 34 -0.50 -13.11 4.39
C ARG A 34 -1.31 -12.52 3.23
N ILE A 35 -1.24 -13.16 2.07
CA ILE A 35 -2.03 -12.76 0.90
C ILE A 35 -3.44 -13.32 1.03
N GLN A 36 -4.44 -12.44 1.01
CA GLN A 36 -5.85 -12.84 0.99
C GLN A 36 -6.30 -13.09 -0.45
N PRO A 37 -7.00 -14.20 -0.75
CA PRO A 37 -7.54 -14.46 -2.10
C PRO A 37 -8.61 -13.42 -2.46
N GLY A 38 -8.36 -12.66 -3.52
CA GLY A 38 -9.21 -11.54 -3.93
C GLY A 38 -10.61 -11.97 -4.34
N GLU A 39 -10.76 -13.18 -4.90
CA GLU A 39 -12.02 -13.76 -5.34
C GLU A 39 -13.01 -13.88 -4.19
N THR A 40 -12.52 -14.17 -2.98
CA THR A 40 -13.37 -14.27 -1.78
C THR A 40 -13.87 -12.92 -1.29
N LEU A 41 -13.25 -11.82 -1.74
CA LEU A 41 -13.57 -10.44 -1.37
C LEU A 41 -14.44 -9.75 -2.43
N LEU A 42 -14.55 -10.31 -3.64
CA LEU A 42 -15.17 -9.64 -4.78
C LEU A 42 -16.61 -9.20 -4.52
N ARG A 43 -17.43 -10.04 -3.89
CA ARG A 43 -18.82 -9.71 -3.58
C ARG A 43 -18.90 -8.44 -2.71
N GLU A 44 -18.26 -8.49 -1.55
CA GLU A 44 -18.27 -7.39 -0.57
C GLU A 44 -17.61 -6.12 -1.14
N ALA A 45 -16.51 -6.27 -1.86
CA ALA A 45 -15.84 -5.16 -2.53
C ALA A 45 -16.72 -4.50 -3.58
N THR A 46 -17.48 -5.29 -4.35
CA THR A 46 -18.42 -4.77 -5.37
C THR A 46 -19.59 -4.04 -4.73
N GLU A 47 -20.19 -4.63 -3.68
CA GLU A 47 -21.26 -4.00 -2.91
C GLU A 47 -20.78 -2.67 -2.30
N THR A 48 -19.57 -2.67 -1.73
CA THR A 48 -18.94 -1.45 -1.19
C THR A 48 -18.71 -0.41 -2.29
N ALA A 49 -18.15 -0.81 -3.44
CA ALA A 49 -17.86 0.06 -4.57
C ALA A 49 -19.12 0.76 -5.11
N LEU A 50 -20.21 0.01 -5.26
CA LEU A 50 -21.51 0.55 -5.68
C LEU A 50 -22.06 1.56 -4.67
N ARG A 51 -21.95 1.24 -3.37
CA ARG A 51 -22.44 2.10 -2.29
C ARG A 51 -21.69 3.44 -2.21
N ILE A 52 -20.35 3.41 -2.33
CA ILE A 52 -19.53 4.60 -2.09
C ILE A 52 -19.09 5.31 -3.38
N GLY A 53 -19.38 4.74 -4.55
CA GLY A 53 -19.01 5.30 -5.86
C GLY A 53 -17.49 5.30 -6.09
N HIS A 54 -16.80 4.21 -5.73
CA HIS A 54 -15.35 4.10 -5.84
C HIS A 54 -14.94 2.81 -6.57
N PRO A 55 -13.80 2.75 -7.29
CA PRO A 55 -13.45 1.57 -8.07
C PRO A 55 -13.30 0.31 -7.21
N VAL A 56 -13.84 -0.82 -7.70
CA VAL A 56 -13.86 -2.12 -7.00
C VAL A 56 -12.47 -2.54 -6.51
N TYR A 57 -11.43 -2.24 -7.28
CA TYR A 57 -10.06 -2.57 -6.93
C TYR A 57 -9.62 -1.99 -5.58
N TYR A 58 -9.98 -0.74 -5.30
CA TYR A 58 -9.71 -0.11 -4.02
C TYR A 58 -10.58 -0.69 -2.91
N CYS A 59 -11.84 -1.02 -3.22
CA CYS A 59 -12.75 -1.64 -2.27
C CYS A 59 -12.35 -3.08 -1.87
N LEU A 60 -11.48 -3.76 -2.63
CA LEU A 60 -10.88 -5.03 -2.20
C LEU A 60 -10.06 -4.86 -0.92
N TYR A 61 -9.30 -3.77 -0.80
CA TYR A 61 -8.52 -3.48 0.40
C TYR A 61 -9.41 -3.15 1.60
N ILE A 62 -10.52 -2.43 1.37
CA ILE A 62 -11.52 -2.13 2.40
C ILE A 62 -12.19 -3.41 2.89
N ALA A 63 -12.66 -4.26 1.98
CA ALA A 63 -13.28 -5.55 2.32
C ALA A 63 -12.29 -6.48 3.05
N CYS A 64 -11.02 -6.49 2.63
CA CYS A 64 -9.96 -7.23 3.32
C CYS A 64 -9.82 -6.75 4.77
N ALA A 65 -9.65 -5.44 4.98
CA ALA A 65 -9.48 -4.84 6.30
C ALA A 65 -10.68 -5.16 7.21
N ARG A 66 -11.91 -5.03 6.69
CA ARG A 66 -13.14 -5.35 7.41
C ARG A 66 -13.18 -6.83 7.83
N ARG A 67 -12.96 -7.76 6.89
CA ARG A 67 -13.04 -9.21 7.17
C ARG A 67 -11.96 -9.69 8.14
N THR A 68 -10.79 -9.07 8.15
CA THR A 68 -9.70 -9.43 9.05
C THR A 68 -9.67 -8.62 10.34
N GLY A 69 -10.59 -7.66 10.51
CA GLY A 69 -10.57 -6.73 11.65
C GLY A 69 -9.26 -5.94 11.73
N SER A 70 -8.64 -5.65 10.59
CA SER A 70 -7.33 -5.00 10.51
C SER A 70 -7.47 -3.53 10.11
N VAL A 71 -6.46 -2.73 10.43
CA VAL A 71 -6.37 -1.34 9.96
C VAL A 71 -5.92 -1.30 8.51
N LEU A 72 -6.61 -0.52 7.68
CA LEU A 72 -6.21 -0.26 6.30
C LEU A 72 -5.05 0.75 6.27
N VAL A 73 -3.87 0.32 5.84
CA VAL A 73 -2.73 1.22 5.61
C VAL A 73 -2.62 1.55 4.12
N THR A 74 -2.63 2.83 3.76
CA THR A 74 -2.50 3.27 2.36
C THR A 74 -1.73 4.58 2.21
N ALA A 75 -1.06 4.75 1.07
CA ALA A 75 -0.47 6.04 0.67
C ALA A 75 -1.40 6.88 -0.21
N ASP A 76 -2.57 6.35 -0.59
CA ASP A 76 -3.55 7.02 -1.42
C ASP A 76 -4.44 7.93 -0.56
N ARG A 77 -4.24 9.25 -0.67
CA ARG A 77 -5.01 10.24 0.08
C ARG A 77 -6.50 10.24 -0.27
N LYS A 78 -6.83 10.01 -1.54
CA LYS A 78 -8.24 9.97 -1.96
C LYS A 78 -8.94 8.77 -1.35
N LEU A 79 -8.24 7.63 -1.25
CA LEU A 79 -8.79 6.46 -0.56
C LEU A 79 -8.98 6.72 0.93
N LEU A 80 -8.03 7.38 1.61
CA LEU A 80 -8.19 7.76 3.02
C LEU A 80 -9.42 8.63 3.23
N GLU A 81 -9.58 9.68 2.42
CA GLU A 81 -10.74 10.57 2.48
C GLU A 81 -12.06 9.79 2.27
N VAL A 82 -12.11 8.92 1.27
CA VAL A 82 -13.29 8.09 0.99
C VAL A 82 -13.62 7.15 2.14
N VAL A 83 -12.61 6.53 2.76
CA VAL A 83 -12.82 5.60 3.88
C VAL A 83 -13.31 6.35 5.11
N SER A 84 -12.66 7.45 5.48
CA SER A 84 -13.07 8.26 6.64
C SER A 84 -14.47 8.85 6.50
N ASP A 85 -14.88 9.23 5.29
CA ASP A 85 -16.19 9.83 5.02
C ASP A 85 -17.31 8.77 4.86
N ARG A 86 -17.04 7.67 4.14
CA ARG A 86 -18.08 6.77 3.63
C ARG A 86 -18.02 5.36 4.17
N VAL A 87 -16.96 5.00 4.89
CA VAL A 87 -16.72 3.66 5.43
C VAL A 87 -16.22 3.74 6.87
N PRO A 88 -17.01 4.33 7.80
CA PRO A 88 -16.56 4.62 9.17
C PRO A 88 -16.29 3.36 10.01
N ASP A 89 -16.74 2.20 9.55
CA ASP A 89 -16.53 0.91 10.19
C ASP A 89 -15.15 0.28 9.87
N VAL A 90 -14.37 0.91 8.99
CA VAL A 90 -12.98 0.50 8.68
C VAL A 90 -12.03 1.62 9.09
N GLU A 91 -11.15 1.33 10.05
CA GLU A 91 -10.06 2.24 10.39
C GLU A 91 -9.01 2.28 9.27
N ALA A 92 -8.60 3.48 8.88
CA ALA A 92 -7.56 3.66 7.87
C ALA A 92 -6.51 4.69 8.31
N ILE A 93 -5.25 4.39 8.03
CA ILE A 93 -4.11 5.26 8.34
C ILE A 93 -3.22 5.49 7.12
N ALA A 94 -2.61 6.67 7.08
CA ALA A 94 -1.66 6.99 6.02
C ALA A 94 -0.33 6.26 6.25
N LEU A 95 0.21 5.62 5.20
CA LEU A 95 1.50 4.91 5.26
C LEU A 95 2.67 5.81 5.70
N HIS A 96 2.56 7.13 5.48
CA HIS A 96 3.59 8.11 5.83
C HIS A 96 3.41 8.72 7.22
N ASP A 97 2.36 8.36 7.96
CA ASP A 97 2.12 8.85 9.31
C ASP A 97 2.84 7.95 10.32
N ASP A 98 4.10 8.31 10.65
CA ASP A 98 4.93 7.55 11.58
C ASP A 98 4.29 7.37 12.97
N GLN A 99 3.49 8.35 13.43
CA GLN A 99 2.82 8.25 14.72
C GLN A 99 1.63 7.29 14.68
N ALA A 100 0.83 7.33 13.62
CA ALA A 100 -0.28 6.39 13.43
C ALA A 100 0.24 4.96 13.24
N MET A 101 1.31 4.78 12.46
CA MET A 101 1.96 3.48 12.27
C MET A 101 2.46 2.89 13.61
N ALA A 102 3.09 3.72 14.46
CA ALA A 102 3.56 3.28 15.78
C ALA A 102 2.41 2.87 16.72
N ARG A 103 1.23 3.50 16.62
CA ARG A 103 0.04 3.10 17.39
C ARG A 103 -0.49 1.73 16.96
N VAL A 104 -0.55 1.48 15.66
CA VAL A 104 -0.99 0.19 15.11
C VAL A 104 -0.02 -0.95 15.46
N GLU A 105 1.28 -0.66 15.49
CA GLU A 105 2.32 -1.54 16.03
C GLU A 105 2.08 -1.86 17.51
N ALA A 106 1.91 -0.83 18.35
CA ALA A 106 1.74 -0.97 19.79
C ALA A 106 0.44 -1.70 20.19
N ALA A 107 -0.62 -1.54 19.39
CA ALA A 107 -1.90 -2.20 19.64
C ALA A 107 -1.89 -3.71 19.35
N GLY A 108 -0.81 -4.26 18.78
CA GLY A 108 -0.72 -5.67 18.39
C GLY A 108 -1.67 -6.06 17.24
N VAL A 109 -2.43 -5.10 16.71
CA VAL A 109 -3.32 -5.23 15.55
C VAL A 109 -2.52 -5.48 14.28
N TRP A 110 -1.25 -5.06 14.29
CA TRP A 110 -0.25 -5.46 13.31
C TRP A 110 0.95 -6.09 14.02
N THR A 111 1.13 -7.40 13.84
CA THR A 111 2.41 -8.05 14.09
C THR A 111 3.07 -8.29 12.74
N PRO A 112 4.26 -7.74 12.47
CA PRO A 112 5.02 -8.16 11.32
C PRO A 112 5.28 -9.65 11.48
N VAL A 113 4.89 -10.47 10.51
CA VAL A 113 5.40 -11.85 10.44
C VAL A 113 6.85 -11.78 9.94
N GLY A 114 7.71 -10.99 10.59
CA GLY A 114 9.08 -10.72 10.14
C GLY A 114 9.58 -9.30 10.40
N ASN A 115 10.85 -9.19 10.78
CA ASN A 115 11.48 -7.96 11.25
C ASN A 115 11.70 -6.92 10.12
N ILE A 116 10.82 -5.92 10.00
CA ILE A 116 10.95 -4.78 9.06
C ILE A 116 12.16 -3.88 9.37
N ALA A 117 12.68 -3.89 10.61
CA ALA A 117 13.93 -3.18 10.92
C ALA A 117 15.15 -3.79 10.18
N ALA A 118 15.07 -5.05 9.74
CA ALA A 118 16.05 -5.64 8.82
C ALA A 118 15.90 -5.08 7.38
N ALA A 119 14.67 -4.80 6.93
CA ALA A 119 14.39 -4.23 5.62
C ALA A 119 14.83 -2.77 5.48
N ARG A 120 14.70 -1.96 6.55
CA ARG A 120 15.15 -0.54 6.54
C ARG A 120 16.65 -0.37 6.27
N ARG A 121 17.47 -1.38 6.56
CA ARG A 121 18.94 -1.34 6.40
C ARG A 121 19.44 -1.55 4.97
N SER A 122 18.58 -1.93 4.01
CA SER A 122 18.96 -2.09 2.60
C SER A 122 18.86 -0.80 1.77
N ARG A 123 18.42 0.33 2.37
CA ARG A 123 18.32 1.65 1.70
C ARG A 123 19.62 2.14 1.05
N SER A 124 20.77 1.55 1.38
CA SER A 124 22.08 2.05 0.94
C SER A 124 22.56 1.55 -0.43
N ARG A 125 21.75 0.80 -1.21
CA ARG A 125 22.26 0.22 -2.47
C ARG A 125 21.29 0.22 -3.67
N CYS A 126 20.33 1.14 -3.72
CA CYS A 126 19.68 1.47 -4.98
C CYS A 126 20.19 2.84 -5.42
N SER A 127 21.06 2.88 -6.44
CA SER A 127 21.57 4.14 -7.00
C SER A 127 20.44 4.87 -7.72
N LEU A 128 19.61 5.57 -6.95
CA LEU A 128 18.77 6.63 -7.48
C LEU A 128 19.70 7.71 -8.02
N ARG A 129 19.44 8.20 -9.23
CA ARG A 129 20.15 9.37 -9.77
C ARG A 129 19.94 10.54 -8.80
N ASN A 130 21.02 10.96 -8.14
CA ASN A 130 21.11 12.26 -7.51
C ASN A 130 20.86 13.34 -8.57
N GLY A 131 19.88 14.21 -8.33
CA GLY A 131 19.77 15.50 -9.01
C GLY A 131 18.46 15.76 -9.75
N ILE A 132 17.36 15.96 -9.01
CA ILE A 132 16.33 16.92 -9.42
C ILE A 132 16.04 17.78 -8.19
N ARG A 133 16.65 18.98 -8.16
CA ARG A 133 16.25 20.07 -7.27
C ARG A 133 14.93 20.62 -7.78
N GLY A 134 14.07 20.98 -6.84
CA GLY A 134 13.09 22.05 -7.02
C GLY A 134 11.81 21.66 -7.75
N ASN A 135 10.73 21.63 -6.97
CA ASN A 135 9.40 22.12 -7.36
C ASN A 135 8.83 21.59 -8.69
N ASP A 136 8.00 20.54 -8.63
CA ASP A 136 6.91 20.44 -9.59
C ASP A 136 5.67 19.75 -9.00
N ARG A 137 4.58 20.52 -9.02
CA ARG A 137 3.23 20.12 -8.67
C ARG A 137 2.74 19.08 -9.68
N LEU A 138 2.80 17.80 -9.34
CA LEU A 138 2.20 16.75 -10.17
C LEU A 138 0.74 16.53 -9.78
N ARG A 139 -0.11 17.19 -10.57
CA ARG A 139 -1.55 17.06 -10.69
C ARG A 139 -1.85 15.69 -11.34
N TRP A 140 -2.56 14.81 -10.62
CA TRP A 140 -2.97 13.51 -11.11
C TRP A 140 -4.30 13.63 -11.88
N MET A 141 -4.27 13.45 -13.21
CA MET A 141 -5.41 13.04 -14.04
C MET A 141 -5.34 11.53 -14.29
#